data_AF-A0AAJ1E4Y6-F1
#
_entry.id   AF-A0AAJ1E4Y6-F1
#
_cell.length_a   1.000
_cell.length_b   1.000
_cell.length_c   1.000
_cell.angle_alpha   90.00
_cell.angle_beta   90.00
_cell.angle_gamma   90.00
#
_symmetry.space_group_name_H-M   'P 1'
#
loop_
_entity.id
_entity.type
_entity.pdbx_description
1 polymer ?
#
loop_
_entity_poly.entity_id
_entity_poly.type
_entity_poly.pdbx_seq_one_letter_code
_entity_poly.pdbx_strand_id
1 'polypeptide(L)'
;MVRITRQQLFVLFVLIMFIGSGIAYALMSVMEFGQPKQKLIFNGPLSNADESVFLRQNKVIARYFFSENCTTCPEVTKTVGDLFQDFGGNLIIEEIDVDEWPNFTSSLEIKEVPALYLKGSTIDLITGNITYDDAFKRICDLFFTPIEQCALVSP
;
A
#
# COMPACT_ATOMS: atom_id res chain seq x y z
N MET A 1 28.18 -49.72 -26.51
CA MET A 1 29.09 -48.61 -26.89
C MET A 1 28.36 -47.76 -27.93
N VAL A 2 27.67 -46.70 -27.52
CA VAL A 2 26.90 -45.87 -28.47
C VAL A 2 27.86 -44.86 -29.11
N ARG A 3 28.09 -44.98 -30.43
CA ARG A 3 28.87 -44.00 -31.20
C ARG A 3 27.97 -42.79 -31.46
N ILE A 4 28.03 -41.81 -30.57
CA ILE A 4 27.39 -40.50 -30.75
C ILE A 4 28.14 -39.78 -31.87
N THR A 5 27.51 -39.63 -33.03
CA THR A 5 28.02 -38.85 -34.15
C THR A 5 27.85 -37.36 -33.87
N ARG A 6 28.74 -36.53 -34.45
CA ARG A 6 28.73 -35.04 -34.30
C ARG A 6 27.34 -34.41 -34.50
N GLN A 7 26.54 -35.00 -35.38
CA GLN A 7 25.19 -34.54 -35.70
C GLN A 7 24.19 -34.79 -34.55
N GLN A 8 24.30 -35.92 -33.85
CA GLN A 8 23.48 -36.21 -32.66
C GLN A 8 23.84 -35.31 -31.47
N LEU A 9 25.12 -34.91 -31.36
CA LEU A 9 25.58 -33.99 -30.33
C LEU A 9 25.03 -32.58 -30.54
N PHE A 10 24.91 -32.14 -31.80
CA PHE A 10 24.31 -30.85 -32.15
C PHE A 10 22.80 -30.81 -31.86
N VAL A 11 22.06 -31.88 -32.19
CA VAL A 11 20.62 -31.99 -31.91
C VAL A 11 20.34 -31.99 -30.42
N LEU A 12 21.15 -32.70 -29.63
CA LEU A 12 21.03 -32.71 -28.17
C LEU A 12 21.25 -31.31 -27.58
N PHE A 13 22.24 -30.58 -28.09
CA PHE A 13 22.55 -29.23 -27.64
C PHE A 13 21.41 -28.24 -27.92
N VAL A 14 20.82 -28.30 -29.12
CA VAL A 14 19.66 -27.48 -29.48
C VAL A 14 18.45 -27.81 -28.61
N LEU A 15 18.17 -29.09 -28.36
CA LEU A 15 17.06 -29.50 -27.48
C LEU A 15 17.23 -28.98 -26.05
N ILE A 16 18.44 -29.04 -25.48
CA ILE A 16 18.73 -28.51 -24.14
C ILE A 16 18.52 -26.98 -24.10
N MET A 17 18.89 -26.27 -25.17
CA MET A 17 18.71 -24.81 -25.25
C MET A 17 17.23 -24.40 -25.29
N PHE A 18 16.40 -25.14 -26.03
CA PHE A 18 14.96 -24.89 -26.13
C PHE A 18 14.22 -25.25 -24.82
N ILE A 19 14.57 -26.36 -24.18
CA ILE A 19 13.97 -26.77 -22.89
C ILE A 19 14.41 -25.82 -21.78
N GLY A 20 15.68 -25.40 -21.75
CA GLY A 20 16.20 -24.43 -20.78
C GLY A 20 15.52 -23.06 -20.88
N SER A 21 15.22 -22.61 -22.10
CA SER A 21 14.51 -21.33 -22.31
C SER A 21 13.08 -21.38 -21.79
N GLY A 22 12.35 -22.48 -22.03
CA GLY A 22 10.98 -22.65 -21.54
C GLY A 22 10.89 -22.65 -20.00
N ILE A 23 11.83 -23.32 -19.33
CA ILE A 23 11.92 -23.34 -17.86
C ILE A 23 12.30 -21.96 -17.31
N ALA A 24 13.19 -21.21 -17.99
CA ALA A 24 13.52 -19.85 -17.59
C ALA A 24 12.31 -18.91 -17.67
N TYR A 25 11.50 -18.99 -18.73
CA TYR A 25 10.27 -18.20 -18.84
C TYR A 25 9.22 -18.60 -17.80
N ALA A 26 9.07 -19.90 -17.51
CA ALA A 26 8.15 -20.36 -16.48
C ALA A 26 8.63 -19.99 -15.06
N LEU A 27 9.94 -20.00 -14.79
CA LEU A 27 10.49 -19.55 -13.52
C LEU A 27 10.40 -18.03 -13.36
N MET A 28 10.56 -17.25 -14.44
CA MET A 28 10.33 -15.80 -14.39
C MET A 28 8.85 -15.46 -14.13
N SER A 29 7.89 -16.23 -14.66
CA SER A 29 6.47 -16.00 -14.37
C SER A 29 6.02 -16.54 -13.00
N VAL A 30 6.70 -17.55 -12.46
CA VAL A 30 6.46 -18.04 -11.09
C VAL A 30 7.12 -17.14 -10.04
N MET A 31 8.18 -16.41 -10.39
CA MET A 31 8.82 -15.40 -9.52
C MET A 31 8.06 -14.06 -9.44
N GLU A 32 6.85 -13.96 -9.98
CA GLU A 32 5.90 -12.89 -9.64
C GLU A 32 4.91 -13.29 -8.53
N PHE A 33 4.98 -14.51 -7.98
CA PHE A 33 4.26 -14.88 -6.76
C PHE A 33 5.05 -14.47 -5.52
N GLY A 34 5.17 -13.16 -5.34
CA GLY A 34 5.91 -12.56 -4.25
C GLY A 34 5.89 -11.04 -4.28
N GLN A 35 4.79 -10.40 -4.65
CA GLN A 35 4.50 -9.06 -4.16
C GLN A 35 3.73 -9.24 -2.85
N PRO A 36 4.40 -9.28 -1.68
CA PRO A 36 3.69 -9.23 -0.41
C PRO A 36 2.88 -7.92 -0.40
N LYS A 37 1.71 -7.92 0.24
CA LYS A 37 0.78 -6.82 0.62
C LYS A 37 1.28 -5.34 0.72
N GLN A 38 2.23 -4.84 -0.07
CA GLN A 38 3.18 -3.81 0.34
C GLN A 38 3.36 -2.68 -0.68
N LYS A 39 2.32 -2.33 -1.46
CA LYS A 39 2.36 -1.17 -2.37
C LYS A 39 1.28 -0.10 -2.11
N LEU A 40 0.71 -0.10 -0.90
CA LEU A 40 -0.36 0.83 -0.51
C LEU A 40 -0.05 1.58 0.79
N ILE A 41 1.09 1.30 1.41
CA ILE A 41 1.67 2.11 2.49
C ILE A 41 2.89 2.79 1.89
N PHE A 42 2.91 4.12 1.93
CA PHE A 42 3.95 4.97 1.36
C PHE A 42 4.65 5.72 2.48
N ASN A 43 5.98 5.69 2.49
CA ASN A 43 6.78 6.48 3.44
C ASN A 43 7.02 7.86 2.81
N GLY A 44 6.12 8.80 3.09
CA GLY A 44 6.11 10.14 2.54
C GLY A 44 4.90 10.46 1.65
N PRO A 45 4.76 11.74 1.24
CA PRO A 45 3.60 12.21 0.51
C PRO A 45 3.56 11.68 -0.93
N LEU A 46 2.37 11.30 -1.38
CA LEU A 46 2.17 10.94 -2.78
C LEU A 46 2.28 12.15 -3.70
N SER A 47 2.58 11.90 -4.98
CA SER A 47 2.44 12.92 -6.00
C SER A 47 0.96 13.28 -6.21
N ASN A 48 0.69 14.52 -6.59
CA ASN A 48 -0.68 14.97 -6.91
C ASN A 48 -1.34 14.12 -8.01
N ALA A 49 -0.53 13.57 -8.94
CA ALA A 49 -1.01 12.71 -10.00
C ALA A 49 -1.50 11.36 -9.47
N ASP A 50 -0.71 10.73 -8.59
CA ASP A 50 -1.07 9.45 -7.96
C ASP A 50 -2.27 9.61 -7.04
N GLU A 51 -2.30 10.68 -6.24
CA GLU A 51 -3.42 11.01 -5.38
C GLU A 51 -4.73 11.08 -6.18
N SER A 52 -4.71 11.81 -7.29
CA SER A 52 -5.88 11.95 -8.18
C SER A 52 -6.31 10.62 -8.81
N VAL A 53 -5.36 9.72 -9.08
CA VAL A 53 -5.67 8.37 -9.61
C VAL A 53 -6.40 7.54 -8.56
N PHE A 54 -5.90 7.52 -7.32
CA PHE A 54 -6.51 6.74 -6.25
C PHE A 54 -7.90 7.24 -5.86
N LEU A 55 -8.09 8.55 -5.76
CA LEU A 55 -9.41 9.13 -5.46
C LEU A 55 -10.44 8.78 -6.54
N ARG A 56 -10.06 8.81 -7.83
CA ARG A 56 -10.93 8.38 -8.94
C ARG A 56 -11.27 6.89 -8.92
N GLN A 57 -10.46 6.07 -8.25
CA GLN A 57 -10.71 4.64 -8.07
C GLN A 57 -11.59 4.35 -6.83
N ASN A 58 -12.24 5.36 -6.26
CA ASN A 58 -13.00 5.24 -5.02
C ASN A 58 -12.14 4.71 -3.85
N LYS A 59 -10.89 5.18 -3.76
CA LYS A 59 -10.03 4.90 -2.61
C LYS A 59 -9.98 6.10 -1.68
N VAL A 60 -9.77 5.83 -0.40
CA VAL A 60 -9.49 6.85 0.61
C VAL A 60 -7.98 6.88 0.87
N ILE A 61 -7.42 8.07 1.01
CA ILE A 61 -6.02 8.28 1.36
C ILE A 61 -5.95 8.76 2.79
N ALA A 62 -5.31 7.98 3.66
CA ALA A 62 -5.05 8.29 5.04
C ALA A 62 -3.58 8.67 5.23
N ARG A 63 -3.32 9.92 5.56
CA ARG A 63 -1.99 10.42 5.86
C ARG A 63 -1.79 10.44 7.36
N TYR A 64 -0.93 9.55 7.82
CA TYR A 64 -0.55 9.46 9.21
C TYR A 64 0.69 10.30 9.48
N PHE A 65 0.51 11.40 10.21
CA PHE A 65 1.57 12.28 10.64
C PHE A 65 2.12 11.81 11.99
N PHE A 66 3.41 11.52 12.03
CA PHE A 66 4.11 11.06 13.23
C PHE A 66 5.48 11.74 13.37
N SER A 67 6.12 11.56 14.52
CA SER A 67 7.52 11.90 14.77
C SER A 67 8.15 10.76 15.57
N GLU A 68 9.44 10.53 15.42
CA GLU A 68 10.18 9.57 16.25
C GLU A 68 10.15 9.93 17.75
N ASN A 69 9.98 11.22 18.08
CA ASN A 69 9.94 11.73 19.45
C ASN A 69 8.54 11.72 20.09
N CYS A 70 7.62 10.92 19.56
CA CYS A 70 6.22 10.90 19.97
C CYS A 70 5.89 9.67 20.82
N THR A 71 5.46 9.89 22.06
CA THR A 71 5.15 8.80 23.01
C THR A 71 3.89 8.02 22.65
N THR A 72 2.87 8.68 22.09
CA THR A 72 1.57 8.07 21.75
C THR A 72 1.52 7.50 20.34
N CYS A 73 2.51 7.81 19.49
CA CYS A 73 2.53 7.40 18.09
C CYS A 73 2.59 5.87 17.88
N PRO A 74 3.33 5.06 18.66
CA PRO A 74 3.36 3.61 18.44
C PRO A 74 1.98 2.93 18.53
N GLU A 75 1.08 3.42 19.38
CA GLU A 75 -0.28 2.90 19.50
C GLU A 75 -1.13 3.26 18.27
N VAL A 76 -0.98 4.50 17.79
CA VAL A 76 -1.66 4.94 16.56
C VAL A 76 -1.09 4.23 15.33
N THR A 77 0.21 4.00 15.25
CA THR A 77 0.84 3.21 14.18
C THR A 77 0.22 1.81 14.10
N LYS A 78 0.00 1.16 15.25
CA LYS A 78 -0.70 -0.13 15.28
C LYS A 78 -2.13 0.00 14.76
N THR A 79 -2.87 1.02 15.23
CA THR A 79 -4.25 1.30 14.79
C THR A 79 -4.33 1.52 13.28
N VAL A 80 -3.42 2.30 12.70
CA VAL A 80 -3.31 2.55 11.26
C VAL A 80 -3.00 1.25 10.49
N GLY A 81 -2.12 0.41 11.03
CA GLY A 81 -1.83 -0.91 10.49
C GLY A 81 -3.02 -1.88 10.53
N ASP A 82 -3.85 -1.80 11.56
CA ASP A 82 -5.08 -2.59 11.67
C ASP A 82 -6.13 -2.11 10.64
N LEU A 83 -6.35 -0.79 10.54
CA LEU A 83 -7.20 -0.19 9.49
C LEU A 83 -6.76 -0.60 8.08
N PHE A 84 -5.46 -0.62 7.82
CA PHE A 84 -4.92 -1.10 6.54
C PHE A 84 -5.34 -2.53 6.23
N GLN A 85 -5.29 -3.41 7.22
CA GLN A 85 -5.63 -4.81 7.04
C GLN A 85 -7.11 -5.00 6.72
N ASP A 86 -7.98 -4.20 7.34
CA ASP A 86 -9.43 -4.32 7.17
C ASP A 86 -9.92 -3.71 5.86
N PHE A 87 -9.40 -2.53 5.49
CA PHE A 87 -9.76 -1.87 4.24
C PHE A 87 -8.97 -2.39 3.02
N GLY A 88 -7.79 -2.96 3.25
CA GLY A 88 -6.92 -3.54 2.22
C GLY A 88 -6.65 -2.60 1.06
N GLY A 89 -7.05 -3.02 -0.15
CA GLY A 89 -6.83 -2.27 -1.40
C GLY A 89 -7.51 -0.91 -1.50
N ASN A 90 -8.48 -0.63 -0.63
CA ASN A 90 -9.36 0.53 -0.68
C ASN A 90 -8.86 1.71 0.16
N LEU A 91 -7.92 1.46 1.07
CA LEU A 91 -7.26 2.47 1.88
C LEU A 91 -5.79 2.58 1.47
N ILE A 92 -5.39 3.79 1.08
CA ILE A 92 -4.00 4.14 0.84
C ILE A 92 -3.47 4.82 2.09
N ILE A 93 -2.30 4.42 2.57
CA ILE A 93 -1.68 5.01 3.75
C ILE A 93 -0.41 5.74 3.32
N GLU A 94 -0.28 6.98 3.75
CA GLU A 94 0.96 7.75 3.68
C GLU A 94 1.47 7.93 5.12
N GLU A 95 2.58 7.33 5.48
CA GLU A 95 3.28 7.59 6.74
C GLU A 95 4.21 8.79 6.51
N ILE A 96 3.94 9.88 7.23
CA ILE A 96 4.64 11.14 7.04
C ILE A 96 5.32 11.52 8.35
N ASP A 97 6.64 11.42 8.35
CA ASP A 97 7.46 11.98 9.41
C ASP A 97 7.43 13.52 9.30
N VAL A 98 6.92 14.18 10.33
CA VAL A 98 6.82 15.65 10.38
C VAL A 98 8.18 16.33 10.45
N ASP A 99 9.20 15.64 10.96
CA ASP A 99 10.57 16.14 11.06
C ASP A 99 11.28 16.07 9.69
N GLU A 100 10.96 15.06 8.86
CA GLU A 100 11.47 14.94 7.49
C GLU A 100 10.72 15.84 6.48
N TRP A 101 9.40 16.04 6.69
CA TRP A 101 8.53 16.74 5.73
C TRP A 101 7.85 18.02 6.29
N PRO A 102 8.59 18.96 6.92
CA PRO A 102 8.00 20.08 7.65
C PRO A 102 7.17 21.03 6.78
N ASN A 103 7.58 21.24 5.52
CA ASN A 103 6.86 22.10 4.58
C ASN A 103 5.50 21.49 4.17
N PHE A 104 5.46 20.17 3.98
CA PHE A 104 4.23 19.46 3.62
C PHE A 104 3.26 19.46 4.80
N THR A 105 3.74 19.09 5.99
CA THR A 105 2.99 19.13 7.25
C THR A 105 2.38 20.51 7.51
N SER A 106 3.16 21.58 7.34
CA SER A 106 2.70 22.96 7.54
C SER A 106 1.63 23.37 6.53
N SER A 107 1.72 22.91 5.28
CA SER A 107 0.75 23.22 4.23
C SER A 107 -0.65 22.64 4.47
N LEU A 108 -0.74 21.57 5.27
CA LEU A 108 -1.99 20.96 5.69
C LEU A 108 -2.42 21.42 7.09
N GLU A 109 -1.75 22.44 7.64
CA GLU A 109 -2.01 23.00 8.97
C GLU A 109 -1.98 21.97 10.11
N ILE A 110 -1.15 20.93 9.98
CA ILE A 110 -0.99 19.91 11.01
C ILE A 110 -0.16 20.52 12.16
N LYS A 111 -0.80 20.73 13.31
CA LYS A 111 -0.21 21.41 14.47
C LYS A 111 0.33 20.47 15.54
N GLU A 112 -0.19 19.25 15.58
CA GLU A 112 0.14 18.25 16.60
C GLU A 112 0.21 16.86 15.98
N VAL A 113 1.06 16.02 16.57
CA VAL A 113 1.18 14.59 16.25
C VAL A 113 0.84 13.75 17.48
N PRO A 114 0.26 12.56 17.32
CA PRO A 114 -0.15 11.94 16.06
C PRO A 114 -1.39 12.62 15.45
N ALA A 115 -1.43 12.69 14.12
CA ALA A 115 -2.59 13.16 13.38
C ALA A 115 -2.88 12.25 12.19
N LEU A 116 -4.16 12.09 11.86
CA LEU A 116 -4.63 11.33 10.70
C LEU A 116 -5.44 12.26 9.80
N TYR A 117 -4.86 12.65 8.67
CA TYR A 117 -5.53 13.43 7.65
C TYR A 117 -6.12 12.47 6.61
N LEU A 118 -7.42 12.54 6.42
CA LEU A 118 -8.15 11.65 5.53
C LEU A 118 -8.64 12.42 4.31
N LYS A 119 -8.44 11.85 3.12
CA LYS A 119 -8.86 12.42 1.86
C LYS A 119 -9.62 11.40 1.02
N GLY A 120 -10.87 11.73 0.70
CA GLY A 120 -11.76 10.91 -0.11
C GLY A 120 -12.77 11.81 -0.84
N SER A 121 -14.06 11.54 -0.64
CA SER A 121 -15.18 12.38 -1.09
C SER A 121 -15.14 13.78 -0.49
N THR A 122 -14.70 13.87 0.76
CA THR A 122 -14.38 15.10 1.47
C THR A 122 -13.00 14.96 2.13
N ILE A 123 -12.62 15.96 2.93
CA ILE A 123 -11.41 15.94 3.75
C ILE A 123 -11.86 15.89 5.21
N ASP A 124 -11.22 15.03 6.00
CA ASP A 124 -11.38 14.99 7.45
C ASP A 124 -10.01 14.97 8.13
N LEU A 125 -9.94 15.46 9.37
CA LEU A 125 -8.72 15.49 10.17
C LEU A 125 -9.03 15.01 11.58
N ILE A 126 -8.29 13.99 12.02
CA ILE A 126 -8.38 13.43 13.37
C ILE A 126 -7.07 13.75 14.08
N THR A 127 -7.15 14.44 15.22
CA THR A 127 -5.98 14.74 16.07
C THR A 127 -6.20 14.27 17.51
N GLY A 128 -5.11 14.11 18.25
CA GLY A 128 -5.15 13.70 19.64
C GLY A 128 -5.40 12.21 19.81
N ASN A 129 -6.58 11.84 20.34
CA ASN A 129 -6.90 10.44 20.64
C ASN A 129 -7.51 9.74 19.42
N ILE A 130 -6.64 9.18 18.57
CA ILE A 130 -7.05 8.43 17.38
C ILE A 130 -7.37 6.99 17.79
N THR A 131 -8.65 6.62 17.75
CA THR A 131 -9.12 5.26 18.04
C THR A 131 -9.51 4.54 16.76
N TYR A 132 -9.39 3.21 16.74
CA TYR A 132 -9.76 2.39 15.59
C TYR A 132 -11.22 2.65 15.16
N ASP A 133 -12.18 2.58 16.08
CA ASP A 133 -13.60 2.69 15.76
C ASP A 133 -13.98 4.06 15.17
N ASP A 134 -13.39 5.15 15.68
CA ASP A 134 -13.65 6.50 15.17
C ASP A 134 -13.04 6.67 13.77
N ALA A 135 -11.79 6.26 13.60
CA ALA A 135 -11.11 6.31 12.31
C ALA A 135 -11.81 5.43 11.26
N PHE A 136 -12.24 4.22 11.63
CA PHE A 136 -12.95 3.31 10.73
C PHE A 136 -14.25 3.93 10.20
N LYS A 137 -15.08 4.51 11.08
CA LYS A 137 -16.33 5.17 10.69
C LYS A 137 -16.10 6.36 9.77
N ARG A 138 -15.14 7.23 10.13
CA ARG A 138 -14.80 8.40 9.31
C ARG A 138 -14.25 8.01 7.94
N ILE A 139 -13.42 6.97 7.86
CA ILE A 139 -12.95 6.43 6.57
C ILE A 139 -14.13 5.92 5.73
N CYS A 140 -15.11 5.25 6.35
CA CYS A 140 -16.30 4.79 5.65
C CYS A 140 -17.14 5.94 5.07
N ASP A 141 -17.27 7.05 5.78
CA ASP A 141 -18.00 8.24 5.30
C ASP A 141 -17.29 8.96 4.12
N LEU A 142 -16.00 8.67 3.92
CA LEU A 142 -15.17 9.31 2.90
C LEU A 142 -15.14 8.56 1.56
N PHE A 143 -15.75 7.38 1.45
CA PHE A 143 -15.89 6.73 0.16
C PHE A 143 -16.97 7.42 -0.69
N PHE A 144 -16.72 7.61 -1.99
CA PHE A 144 -17.72 8.12 -2.93
C PHE A 144 -18.87 7.12 -3.14
N THR A 145 -18.53 5.82 -3.11
CA THR A 145 -19.49 4.72 -3.14
C THR A 145 -19.22 3.77 -1.98
N PRO A 146 -20.27 3.35 -1.22
CA PRO A 146 -20.10 2.42 -0.11
C PRO A 146 -19.39 1.14 -0.54
N ILE A 147 -18.46 0.69 0.28
CA ILE A 147 -17.73 -0.57 0.08
C ILE A 147 -18.24 -1.62 1.08
N GLU A 148 -18.05 -2.91 0.76
CA GLU A 148 -18.57 -4.03 1.58
C GLU A 148 -18.07 -3.99 3.02
N GLN A 149 -16.83 -3.55 3.25
CA GLN A 149 -16.21 -3.42 4.57
C GLN A 149 -17.02 -2.48 5.48
N CYS A 150 -17.60 -1.43 4.91
CA CYS A 150 -18.40 -0.46 5.62
C CYS A 150 -19.85 -0.91 5.84
N ALA A 151 -20.33 -1.87 5.05
CA ALA A 151 -21.68 -2.42 5.19
C ALA A 151 -21.82 -3.39 6.39
N LEU A 152 -20.71 -3.96 6.85
CA LEU A 152 -20.69 -4.93 7.97
C LEU A 152 -20.72 -4.27 9.36
N VAL A 153 -20.62 -2.94 9.44
CA VAL A 153 -20.48 -2.18 10.70
C VAL A 153 -21.65 -1.22 10.93
N SER A 154 -22.76 -1.37 10.18
CA SER A 154 -24.00 -0.64 10.51
C SER A 154 -24.68 -1.26 11.74
N PRO A 155 -25.01 -0.49 12.78
CA PRO A 155 -25.83 -0.96 13.91
C PRO A 155 -27.25 -1.35 13.47
#